data_AF-A0A498EKX7-F1
#
_entry.id   AF-A0A498EKX7-F1
#
_cell.length_a   1.000
_cell.length_b   1.000
_cell.length_c   1.000
_cell.angle_alpha   90.00
_cell.angle_beta   90.00
_cell.angle_gamma   90.00
#
_symmetry.space_group_name_H-M   'P 1'
#
loop_
_entity.id
_entity.type
_entity.pdbx_description
1 polymer ?
#
loop_
_entity_poly.entity_id
_entity_poly.type
_entity_poly.pdbx_seq_one_letter_code
_entity_poly.pdbx_strand_id
1 'polypeptide(L)'
;ILPWRKKENSAAGRLICDVFNTSTGEPFSGDPRGVLKRAIERAEELGYDVNVAPEPEFFLFEEDEDGRATTVTNDAGGYFDLAPKDLASDVRRDIIYGLEQMGFEIEASHHEVAEGQHEINFEYDDALTTADNVATFRSVVRAIAAEHDLHATFMPKPIAKVNGSGMHTHISLFDEDGNNAFHSDD
;
A
#
# COMPACT_ATOMS: atom_id res chain seq x y z
N ILE A 1 -2.87 10.63 12.12
CA ILE A 1 -3.27 11.95 11.57
C ILE A 1 -2.95 11.94 10.08
N LEU A 2 -3.72 12.59 9.22
CA LEU A 2 -3.46 12.65 7.77
C LEU A 2 -2.59 13.89 7.46
N PRO A 3 -1.31 13.72 7.05
CA PRO A 3 -0.38 14.85 6.89
C PRO A 3 -0.86 15.92 5.91
N TRP A 4 -1.37 15.52 4.74
CA TRP A 4 -1.88 16.41 3.68
C TRP A 4 -3.19 17.15 4.04
N ARG A 5 -3.78 16.87 5.22
CA ARG A 5 -5.00 17.54 5.71
C ARG A 5 -4.75 18.35 6.98
N LYS A 6 -3.48 18.56 7.34
CA LYS A 6 -3.09 19.39 8.48
C LYS A 6 -3.00 20.85 8.04
N LYS A 7 -3.83 21.70 8.65
CA LYS A 7 -3.81 23.16 8.53
C LYS A 7 -3.48 23.77 9.89
N GLU A 8 -3.18 25.07 9.91
CA GLU A 8 -2.78 25.81 11.12
C GLU A 8 -3.73 25.59 12.31
N ASN A 9 -5.05 25.50 12.07
CA ASN A 9 -6.08 25.38 13.13
C ASN A 9 -6.91 24.09 13.04
N SER A 10 -6.55 23.12 12.20
CA SER A 10 -7.34 21.89 12.04
C SER A 10 -6.49 20.73 11.52
N ALA A 11 -6.80 19.51 11.95
CA ALA A 11 -6.21 18.30 11.40
C ALA A 11 -7.29 17.24 11.16
N ALA A 12 -7.09 16.40 10.15
CA ALA A 12 -7.91 15.21 9.95
C ALA A 12 -7.24 13.99 10.60
N GLY A 13 -8.03 13.22 11.35
CA GLY A 13 -7.67 11.90 11.85
C GLY A 13 -8.35 10.80 11.02
N ARG A 14 -7.80 9.58 11.08
CA ARG A 14 -8.46 8.38 10.58
C ARG A 14 -8.48 7.34 11.70
N LEU A 15 -9.50 6.47 11.67
CA LEU A 15 -9.62 5.29 12.49
C LEU A 15 -10.05 4.15 11.57
N ILE A 16 -9.40 2.99 11.70
CA ILE A 16 -9.86 1.75 11.07
C ILE A 16 -10.86 1.12 12.03
N CYS A 17 -11.99 0.67 11.50
CA CYS A 17 -13.10 0.15 12.29
C CYS A 17 -13.51 -1.23 11.77
N ASP A 18 -13.95 -2.08 12.69
CA ASP A 18 -14.63 -3.33 12.37
C ASP A 18 -16.14 -3.07 12.25
N VAL A 19 -16.83 -3.89 11.45
CA VAL A 19 -18.26 -3.76 11.21
C VAL A 19 -19.03 -4.69 12.16
N PHE A 20 -20.05 -4.15 12.84
CA PHE A 20 -20.93 -4.90 13.74
C PHE A 20 -22.38 -4.84 13.27
N ASN A 21 -23.11 -5.93 13.48
CA ASN A 21 -24.55 -5.98 13.26
C ASN A 21 -25.27 -5.17 14.35
N THR A 22 -25.99 -4.12 13.96
CA THR A 22 -26.65 -3.21 14.90
C THR A 22 -27.84 -3.81 15.65
N SER A 23 -28.42 -4.90 15.15
CA SER A 23 -29.56 -5.58 15.79
C SER A 23 -29.12 -6.63 16.82
N THR A 24 -27.97 -7.27 16.59
CA THR A 24 -27.46 -8.34 17.48
C THR A 24 -26.29 -7.89 18.36
N GLY A 25 -25.56 -6.85 17.97
CA GLY A 25 -24.31 -6.44 18.60
C GLY A 25 -23.10 -7.33 18.25
N GLU A 26 -23.30 -8.33 17.39
CA GLU A 26 -22.25 -9.29 17.00
C GLU A 26 -21.41 -8.77 15.83
N PRO A 27 -20.14 -9.22 15.70
CA PRO A 27 -19.32 -8.92 14.53
C PRO A 27 -20.02 -9.33 13.22
N PHE A 28 -19.99 -8.44 12.22
CA PHE A 28 -20.57 -8.73 10.91
C PHE A 28 -19.72 -9.77 10.17
N SER A 29 -20.34 -10.88 9.76
CA SER A 29 -19.62 -11.99 9.11
C SER A 29 -18.99 -11.62 7.76
N GLY A 30 -19.54 -10.62 7.07
CA GLY A 30 -19.02 -10.10 5.80
C GLY A 30 -17.98 -8.99 5.93
N ASP A 31 -17.53 -8.65 7.15
CA ASP A 31 -16.41 -7.74 7.35
C ASP A 31 -15.09 -8.42 6.93
N PRO A 32 -14.39 -7.95 5.87
CA PRO A 32 -13.14 -8.56 5.43
C PRO A 32 -12.06 -8.54 6.51
N ARG A 33 -12.02 -7.49 7.34
CA ARG A 33 -11.05 -7.39 8.44
C ARG A 33 -11.34 -8.43 9.52
N GLY A 34 -12.62 -8.62 9.85
CA GLY A 34 -13.09 -9.70 10.71
C GLY A 34 -12.82 -11.10 10.15
N VAL A 35 -12.88 -11.29 8.82
CA VAL A 35 -12.50 -12.55 8.17
C VAL A 35 -11.01 -12.83 8.36
N LEU A 36 -10.14 -11.84 8.15
CA LEU A 36 -8.70 -11.99 8.34
C LEU A 36 -8.35 -12.32 9.81
N LYS A 37 -8.96 -11.63 10.78
CA LYS A 37 -8.76 -11.93 12.21
C LYS A 37 -9.03 -13.40 12.56
N ARG A 38 -10.10 -13.99 12.03
CA ARG A 38 -10.40 -15.42 12.24
C ARG A 38 -9.39 -16.36 11.58
N ALA A 39 -8.78 -15.94 10.47
CA ALA A 39 -7.72 -16.72 9.84
C ALA A 39 -6.42 -16.67 10.65
N ILE A 40 -6.10 -15.51 11.23
CA ILE A 40 -4.97 -15.31 12.15
C ILE A 40 -5.18 -16.13 13.43
N GLU A 41 -6.34 -16.05 14.06
CA GLU A 41 -6.69 -16.85 15.26
C GLU A 41 -6.51 -18.35 15.01
N ARG A 42 -6.86 -18.83 13.81
CA ARG A 42 -6.62 -20.23 13.44
C ARG A 42 -5.13 -20.58 13.31
N ALA A 43 -4.28 -19.64 12.89
CA ALA A 43 -2.83 -19.84 12.85
C ALA A 43 -2.26 -19.84 14.28
N GLU A 44 -2.73 -18.94 15.14
CA GLU A 44 -2.38 -18.89 16.56
C GLU A 44 -2.76 -20.19 17.28
N GLU A 45 -3.94 -20.76 17.02
CA GLU A 45 -4.37 -22.07 17.55
C GLU A 45 -3.44 -23.23 17.14
N LEU A 46 -2.68 -23.06 16.05
CA LEU A 46 -1.67 -24.01 15.57
C LEU A 46 -0.25 -23.70 16.10
N GLY A 47 -0.10 -22.65 16.92
CA GLY A 47 1.17 -22.21 17.49
C GLY A 47 1.99 -21.31 16.56
N TYR A 48 1.34 -20.56 15.66
CA TYR A 48 2.02 -19.69 14.70
C TYR A 48 1.53 -18.23 14.70
N ASP A 49 2.48 -17.31 14.69
CA ASP A 49 2.28 -15.91 14.32
C ASP A 49 2.49 -15.72 12.80
N VAL A 50 1.73 -14.80 12.19
CA VAL A 50 1.75 -14.58 10.72
C VAL A 50 2.24 -13.17 10.40
N ASN A 51 3.36 -13.10 9.69
CA ASN A 51 3.93 -11.85 9.18
C ASN A 51 3.76 -11.75 7.66
N VAL A 52 3.54 -10.54 7.16
CA VAL A 52 3.28 -10.28 5.73
C VAL A 52 4.05 -9.04 5.27
N ALA A 53 4.68 -9.11 4.10
CA ALA A 53 5.33 -7.98 3.42
C ALA A 53 4.81 -7.84 1.98
N PRO A 54 4.00 -6.83 1.68
CA PRO A 54 3.47 -6.60 0.34
C PRO A 54 4.36 -5.64 -0.46
N GLU A 55 4.47 -5.86 -1.77
CA GLU A 55 5.17 -4.96 -2.72
C GLU A 55 4.16 -4.31 -3.67
N PRO A 56 3.39 -3.29 -3.24
CA PRO A 56 2.31 -2.72 -4.04
C PRO A 56 2.81 -1.76 -5.12
N GLU A 57 2.74 -2.21 -6.37
CA GLU A 57 3.03 -1.37 -7.55
C GLU A 57 1.82 -0.51 -7.94
N PHE A 58 2.08 0.64 -8.56
CA PHE A 58 1.05 1.55 -9.07
C PHE A 58 1.51 2.33 -10.29
N PHE A 59 0.55 2.88 -11.04
CA PHE A 59 0.80 3.84 -12.13
C PHE A 59 0.41 5.24 -11.73
N LEU A 60 1.13 6.24 -12.25
CA LEU A 60 0.74 7.65 -12.28
C LEU A 60 0.38 8.06 -13.71
N PHE A 61 -0.82 8.60 -13.88
CA PHE A 61 -1.31 9.13 -15.16
C PHE A 61 -1.69 10.59 -15.04
N GLU A 62 -1.60 11.32 -16.15
CA GLU A 62 -2.17 12.66 -16.26
C GLU A 62 -3.70 12.62 -16.25
N GLU A 63 -4.34 13.69 -15.80
CA GLU A 63 -5.78 13.92 -15.90
C GLU A 63 -6.11 14.82 -17.10
N ASP A 64 -7.30 14.64 -17.70
CA ASP A 64 -7.80 15.54 -18.74
C ASP A 64 -8.32 16.87 -18.19
N GLU A 65 -8.72 17.80 -19.07
CA GLU A 65 -9.23 19.14 -18.67
C GLU A 65 -10.48 19.09 -17.77
N ASP A 66 -11.20 17.96 -17.75
CA ASP A 66 -12.37 17.73 -16.90
C ASP A 66 -12.02 16.99 -15.60
N GLY A 67 -10.73 16.75 -15.33
CA GLY A 67 -10.24 16.01 -14.16
C GLY A 67 -10.50 14.51 -14.22
N ARG A 68 -10.57 13.92 -15.42
CA ARG A 68 -10.70 12.46 -15.58
C ARG A 68 -9.35 11.82 -15.84
N ALA A 69 -9.11 10.69 -15.19
CA ALA A 69 -7.92 9.87 -15.40
C ALA A 69 -7.76 9.48 -16.88
N THR A 70 -6.55 9.65 -17.40
CA THR A 70 -6.16 9.19 -18.75
C THR A 70 -5.25 7.96 -18.67
N THR A 71 -4.67 7.56 -19.80
CA THR A 71 -3.56 6.60 -19.87
C THR A 71 -2.27 7.24 -20.36
N VAL A 72 -2.17 8.57 -20.30
CA VAL A 72 -0.95 9.31 -20.63
C VAL A 72 -0.09 9.31 -19.37
N THR A 73 1.11 8.72 -19.46
CA THR A 73 2.05 8.64 -18.35
C THR A 73 2.71 9.99 -18.13
N ASN A 74 3.01 10.31 -16.88
CA ASN A 74 3.66 11.57 -16.50
C ASN A 74 5.16 11.59 -16.85
N ASP A 75 5.73 10.45 -17.25
CA ASP A 75 7.13 10.31 -17.62
C ASP A 75 7.35 9.21 -18.69
N ALA A 76 8.63 9.03 -19.05
CA ALA A 76 9.11 7.99 -19.96
C ALA A 76 10.23 7.16 -19.30
N GLY A 77 10.16 7.00 -17.99
CA GLY A 77 11.11 6.23 -17.21
C GLY A 77 10.93 4.72 -17.38
N GLY A 78 11.98 3.98 -17.06
CA GLY A 78 11.93 2.52 -16.90
C GLY A 78 12.61 2.09 -15.60
N TYR A 79 12.88 0.78 -15.49
CA TYR A 79 13.36 0.18 -14.24
C TYR A 79 14.63 0.85 -13.72
N PHE A 80 14.56 1.41 -12.51
CA PHE A 80 15.67 2.13 -11.85
C PHE A 80 16.22 3.33 -12.64
N ASP A 81 15.49 3.84 -13.65
CA ASP A 81 15.89 5.08 -14.33
C ASP A 81 15.86 6.25 -13.33
N LEU A 82 16.77 7.20 -13.56
CA LEU A 82 16.88 8.43 -12.78
C LEU A 82 16.38 9.62 -13.60
N ALA A 83 16.19 10.76 -12.94
CA ALA A 83 16.01 12.03 -13.62
C ALA A 83 17.13 12.24 -14.67
N PRO A 84 16.82 12.75 -15.89
CA PRO A 84 15.59 13.43 -16.28
C PRO A 84 14.51 12.51 -16.91
N LYS A 85 14.69 11.18 -16.92
CA LYS A 85 13.66 10.28 -17.47
C LYS A 85 12.54 9.99 -16.48
N ASP A 86 12.91 9.79 -15.22
CA ASP A 86 12.00 9.66 -14.10
C ASP A 86 11.62 11.06 -13.59
N LEU A 87 10.39 11.48 -13.91
CA LEU A 87 9.86 12.79 -13.51
C LEU A 87 9.01 12.68 -12.23
N ALA A 88 8.68 11.47 -11.78
CA ALA A 88 7.87 11.23 -10.59
C ALA A 88 8.68 11.17 -9.29
N SER A 89 9.99 11.42 -9.32
CA SER A 89 10.86 11.29 -8.14
C SER A 89 10.42 12.19 -6.96
N ASP A 90 9.98 13.42 -7.23
CA ASP A 90 9.42 14.32 -6.20
C ASP A 90 8.07 13.81 -5.66
N VAL A 91 7.20 13.25 -6.52
CA VAL A 91 5.92 12.66 -6.12
C VAL A 91 6.15 11.46 -5.19
N ARG A 92 7.05 10.55 -5.56
CA ARG A 92 7.41 9.40 -4.71
C ARG A 92 8.02 9.87 -3.38
N ARG A 93 8.89 10.88 -3.40
CA ARG A 93 9.47 11.46 -2.18
C ARG A 93 8.39 11.99 -1.23
N ASP A 94 7.42 12.74 -1.75
CA ASP A 94 6.36 13.31 -0.92
C ASP A 94 5.43 12.21 -0.38
N ILE A 95 5.17 11.15 -1.16
CA ILE A 95 4.47 9.94 -0.69
C ILE A 95 5.21 9.31 0.50
N ILE A 96 6.52 9.08 0.37
CA ILE A 96 7.38 8.49 1.41
C ILE A 96 7.30 9.33 2.68
N TYR A 97 7.51 10.64 2.60
CA TYR A 97 7.42 11.53 3.77
C TYR A 97 6.03 11.55 4.40
N GLY A 98 4.98 11.40 3.60
CA GLY A 98 3.61 11.27 4.10
C GLY A 98 3.41 9.98 4.90
N LEU A 99 3.93 8.86 4.38
CA LEU A 99 3.85 7.55 5.03
C LEU A 99 4.69 7.47 6.31
N GLU A 100 5.91 7.99 6.31
CA GLU A 100 6.79 8.02 7.49
C GLU A 100 6.15 8.82 8.64
N GLN A 101 5.50 9.95 8.35
CA GLN A 101 4.74 10.72 9.35
C GLN A 101 3.54 9.96 9.92
N MET A 102 3.10 8.89 9.24
CA MET A 102 2.03 8.01 9.67
C MET A 102 2.55 6.73 10.33
N GLY A 103 3.87 6.60 10.52
CA GLY A 103 4.50 5.48 11.22
C GLY A 103 4.92 4.31 10.32
N PHE A 104 4.96 4.50 9.00
CA PHE A 104 5.52 3.48 8.11
C PHE A 104 7.05 3.51 8.17
N GLU A 105 7.66 2.33 8.16
CA GLU A 105 9.09 2.15 7.86
C GLU A 105 9.23 1.80 6.38
N ILE A 106 9.82 2.71 5.60
CA ILE A 106 9.96 2.55 4.14
C ILE A 106 11.33 1.94 3.85
N GLU A 107 11.34 0.81 3.14
CA GLU A 107 12.58 0.09 2.81
C GLU A 107 13.20 0.58 1.50
N ALA A 108 12.36 0.76 0.49
CA ALA A 108 12.80 1.06 -0.86
C ALA A 108 11.73 1.80 -1.67
N SER A 109 12.17 2.52 -2.69
CA SER A 109 11.31 3.14 -3.69
C SER A 109 12.06 3.25 -5.00
N HIS A 110 11.43 2.88 -6.10
CA HIS A 110 12.03 3.02 -7.43
C HIS A 110 10.96 3.22 -8.51
N HIS A 111 11.44 3.66 -9.66
CA HIS A 111 10.68 3.54 -10.90
C HIS A 111 10.66 2.06 -11.33
N GLU A 112 9.49 1.60 -11.73
CA GLU A 112 9.25 0.22 -12.18
C GLU A 112 9.52 0.08 -13.69
N VAL A 113 9.26 -1.09 -14.27
CA VAL A 113 9.62 -1.42 -15.66
C VAL A 113 8.86 -0.59 -16.70
N ALA A 114 7.57 -0.31 -16.50
CA ALA A 114 6.78 0.48 -17.45
C ALA A 114 6.82 1.99 -17.17
N GLU A 115 6.62 2.78 -18.22
CA GLU A 115 6.48 4.24 -18.15
C GLU A 115 5.37 4.63 -17.15
N GLY A 116 5.67 5.59 -16.26
CA GLY A 116 4.76 6.02 -15.19
C GLY A 116 4.45 4.95 -14.13
N GLN A 117 5.15 3.81 -14.11
CA GLN A 117 5.00 2.75 -13.11
C GLN A 117 5.99 2.96 -11.97
N HIS A 118 5.51 2.77 -10.74
CA HIS A 118 6.30 2.98 -9.53
C HIS A 118 6.00 1.92 -8.47
N GLU A 119 6.98 1.73 -7.60
CA GLU A 119 6.89 0.85 -6.44
C GLU A 119 7.50 1.54 -5.23
N ILE A 120 6.84 1.37 -4.08
CA ILE A 120 7.32 1.81 -2.77
C ILE A 120 7.06 0.67 -1.80
N ASN A 121 8.14 0.13 -1.24
CA ASN A 121 8.12 -0.99 -0.30
C ASN A 121 8.23 -0.49 1.12
N PHE A 122 7.46 -1.10 2.00
CA PHE A 122 7.48 -0.84 3.43
C PHE A 122 7.70 -2.14 4.18
N GLU A 123 8.30 -2.02 5.36
CA GLU A 123 8.68 -3.17 6.19
C GLU A 123 7.47 -4.06 6.50
N TYR A 124 7.73 -5.35 6.61
CA TYR A 124 6.72 -6.33 6.99
C TYR A 124 6.21 -6.07 8.41
N ASP A 125 4.99 -6.51 8.69
CA ASP A 125 4.41 -6.49 10.02
C ASP A 125 3.47 -7.70 10.19
N ASP A 126 2.80 -7.79 11.34
CA ASP A 126 1.73 -8.77 11.55
C ASP A 126 0.67 -8.65 10.45
N ALA A 127 0.03 -9.77 10.11
CA ALA A 127 -0.87 -9.85 8.96
C ALA A 127 -2.04 -8.83 9.02
N LEU A 128 -2.54 -8.51 10.21
CA LEU A 128 -3.67 -7.57 10.35
C LEU A 128 -3.19 -6.13 10.16
N THR A 129 -2.09 -5.76 10.81
CA THR A 129 -1.47 -4.44 10.67
C THR A 129 -1.01 -4.19 9.24
N THR A 130 -0.43 -5.19 8.59
CA THR A 130 -0.04 -5.11 7.18
C THR A 130 -1.24 -4.88 6.25
N ALA A 131 -2.35 -5.59 6.45
CA ALA A 131 -3.57 -5.38 5.64
C ALA A 131 -4.13 -3.95 5.81
N ASP A 132 -4.11 -3.45 7.04
CA ASP A 132 -4.49 -2.07 7.39
C ASP A 132 -3.53 -1.06 6.74
N ASN A 133 -2.23 -1.37 6.71
CA ASN A 133 -1.18 -0.57 6.07
C ASN A 133 -1.35 -0.52 4.55
N VAL A 134 -1.66 -1.63 3.86
CA VAL A 134 -1.95 -1.64 2.41
C VAL A 134 -3.13 -0.72 2.07
N ALA A 135 -4.23 -0.79 2.82
CA ALA A 135 -5.39 0.09 2.59
C ALA A 135 -5.02 1.58 2.79
N THR A 136 -4.16 1.85 3.75
CA THR A 136 -3.66 3.19 4.07
C THR A 136 -2.73 3.70 2.98
N PHE A 137 -1.75 2.89 2.59
CA PHE A 137 -0.80 3.15 1.53
C PHE A 137 -1.50 3.60 0.25
N ARG A 138 -2.47 2.81 -0.22
CA ARG A 138 -3.24 3.14 -1.43
C ARG A 138 -3.98 4.47 -1.33
N SER A 139 -4.45 4.83 -0.14
CA SER A 139 -5.14 6.09 0.11
C SER A 139 -4.18 7.28 0.13
N VAL A 140 -3.00 7.10 0.73
CA VAL A 140 -1.93 8.11 0.79
C VAL A 140 -1.38 8.39 -0.60
N VAL A 141 -1.04 7.34 -1.36
CA VAL A 141 -0.53 7.45 -2.74
C VAL A 141 -1.50 8.24 -3.61
N ARG A 142 -2.80 7.92 -3.57
CA ARG A 142 -3.83 8.65 -4.34
C ARG A 142 -3.97 10.10 -3.91
N ALA A 143 -3.95 10.36 -2.60
CA ALA A 143 -4.12 11.71 -2.08
C ALA A 143 -2.97 12.62 -2.49
N ILE A 144 -1.74 12.13 -2.36
CA ILE A 144 -0.54 12.91 -2.69
C ILE A 144 -0.38 13.02 -4.21
N ALA A 145 -0.64 11.96 -4.99
CA ALA A 145 -0.64 12.07 -6.45
C ALA A 145 -1.61 13.17 -6.95
N ALA A 146 -2.80 13.28 -6.34
CA ALA A 146 -3.75 14.33 -6.68
C ALA A 146 -3.26 15.75 -6.29
N GLU A 147 -2.38 15.91 -5.30
CA GLU A 147 -1.74 17.20 -5.00
C GLU A 147 -0.68 17.60 -6.04
N HIS A 148 -0.24 16.64 -6.85
CA HIS A 148 0.69 16.81 -7.97
C HIS A 148 0.00 16.77 -9.34
N ASP A 149 -1.34 16.95 -9.38
CA ASP A 149 -2.16 16.89 -10.61
C ASP A 149 -2.04 15.55 -11.36
N LEU A 150 -1.83 14.46 -10.63
CA LEU A 150 -1.69 13.10 -11.16
C LEU A 150 -2.74 12.13 -10.60
N HIS A 151 -3.14 11.18 -11.42
CA HIS A 151 -4.02 10.08 -11.06
C HIS A 151 -3.23 8.81 -10.75
N ALA A 152 -3.19 8.41 -9.47
CA ALA A 152 -2.62 7.12 -9.08
C ALA A 152 -3.63 5.96 -9.20
N THR A 153 -3.23 4.90 -9.91
CA THR A 153 -4.04 3.67 -10.02
C THR A 153 -3.27 2.42 -9.63
N PHE A 154 -3.98 1.53 -8.95
CA PHE A 154 -3.54 0.18 -8.57
C PHE A 154 -4.24 -0.88 -9.46
N MET A 155 -4.71 -0.47 -10.65
CA MET A 155 -5.31 -1.39 -11.59
C MET A 155 -4.24 -2.39 -12.06
N PRO A 156 -4.50 -3.71 -12.08
CA PRO A 156 -3.46 -4.69 -12.43
C PRO A 156 -2.92 -4.53 -13.85
N LYS A 157 -3.74 -4.00 -14.78
CA LYS A 157 -3.36 -3.84 -16.19
C LYS A 157 -4.04 -2.64 -16.84
N PRO A 158 -3.56 -1.41 -16.59
CA PRO A 158 -4.18 -0.21 -17.15
C PRO A 158 -3.92 -0.05 -18.65
N ILE A 159 -2.74 -0.50 -19.14
CA ILE A 159 -2.34 -0.40 -20.54
C ILE A 159 -2.07 -1.80 -21.11
N ALA A 160 -2.65 -2.08 -22.28
CA ALA A 160 -2.42 -3.35 -22.97
C ALA A 160 -0.97 -3.46 -23.48
N LYS A 161 -0.38 -4.67 -23.37
CA LYS A 161 0.98 -5.03 -23.85
C LYS A 161 2.17 -4.33 -23.16
N VAL A 162 1.92 -3.52 -22.14
CA VAL A 162 2.93 -2.95 -21.23
C VAL A 162 2.95 -3.78 -19.93
N ASN A 163 3.97 -3.69 -19.07
CA ASN A 163 3.94 -4.32 -17.74
C ASN A 163 2.67 -3.91 -16.95
N GLY A 164 2.20 -4.81 -16.08
CA GLY A 164 1.06 -4.55 -15.20
C GLY A 164 1.55 -4.33 -13.77
N SER A 165 0.68 -3.83 -12.90
CA SER A 165 1.00 -3.65 -11.49
C SER A 165 0.73 -4.92 -10.69
N GLY A 166 1.77 -5.41 -10.03
CA GLY A 166 1.73 -6.48 -9.04
C GLY A 166 1.44 -6.00 -7.62
N MET A 167 1.18 -6.98 -6.75
CA MET A 167 1.36 -6.83 -5.32
C MET A 167 1.89 -8.17 -4.82
N HIS A 168 3.21 -8.38 -4.97
CA HIS A 168 3.83 -9.56 -4.39
C HIS A 168 3.57 -9.56 -2.89
N THR A 169 3.44 -10.74 -2.30
CA THR A 169 3.10 -10.89 -0.89
C THR A 169 4.03 -11.94 -0.30
N HIS A 170 5.03 -11.46 0.43
CA HIS A 170 5.94 -12.27 1.20
C HIS A 170 5.22 -12.66 2.49
N ILE A 171 5.22 -13.94 2.83
CA ILE A 171 4.53 -14.46 4.00
C ILE A 171 5.52 -15.32 4.79
N SER A 172 5.55 -15.14 6.09
CA SER A 172 6.34 -15.96 7.01
C SER A 172 5.52 -16.35 8.23
N LEU A 173 5.83 -17.52 8.78
CA LEU A 173 5.25 -18.03 10.01
C LEU A 173 6.35 -18.09 11.08
N PHE A 174 6.02 -17.67 12.29
CA PHE A 174 6.90 -17.73 13.45
C PHE A 174 6.27 -18.62 14.51
N ASP A 175 7.06 -19.50 15.12
CA ASP A 175 6.60 -20.30 16.26
C ASP A 175 6.54 -19.46 17.56
N GLU A 176 5.96 -20.02 18.62
CA GLU A 176 5.83 -19.36 19.93
C GLU A 176 7.18 -18.94 20.55
N ASP A 177 8.29 -19.56 20.11
CA ASP A 177 9.64 -19.23 20.56
C ASP A 177 10.29 -18.12 19.70
N GLY A 178 9.59 -17.63 18.66
CA GLY A 178 10.05 -16.57 17.76
C GLY A 178 10.96 -17.05 16.64
N ASN A 179 11.01 -18.35 16.36
CA ASN A 179 11.79 -18.89 15.23
C ASN A 179 10.95 -18.86 13.95
N ASN A 180 11.58 -18.50 12.83
CA ASN A 180 10.93 -18.56 11.53
C ASN A 180 10.72 -20.04 11.12
N ALA A 181 9.46 -20.47 11.09
CA ALA A 181 9.07 -21.85 10.80
C ALA A 181 9.33 -22.28 9.34
N PHE A 182 9.65 -21.35 8.44
CA PHE A 182 10.07 -21.64 7.07
C PHE A 182 11.59 -21.78 6.94
N HIS A 183 12.36 -21.41 7.96
CA HIS A 183 13.81 -21.58 7.98
C HIS A 183 14.20 -22.99 8.46
N SER A 184 15.09 -23.64 7.73
CA SER A 184 15.78 -24.86 8.16
C SER A 184 17.28 -24.68 7.94
N ASP A 185 18.11 -25.21 8.84
CA ASP A 185 19.59 -25.18 8.74
C ASP A 185 20.15 -26.10 7.62
N ASP A 186 19.27 -26.77 6.86
CA ASP A 186 19.59 -27.69 5.75
C ASP A 186 19.83 -26.95 4.41
#